data_AF-A0AAU9L5P4-F1
#
_entry.id   AF-A0AAU9L5P4-F1
#
_cell.length_a   1.000
_cell.length_b   1.000
_cell.length_c   1.000
_cell.angle_alpha   90.00
_cell.angle_beta   90.00
_cell.angle_gamma   90.00
#
_symmetry.space_group_name_H-M   'P 1'
#
loop_
_entity.id
_entity.type
_entity.pdbx_description
1 polymer ?
#
loop_
_entity_poly.entity_id
_entity_poly.type
_entity_poly.pdbx_seq_one_letter_code
_entity_poly.pdbx_strand_id
1 'polypeptide(L)'
;MPEVMLSIVLFLLPCAVILERCINNWSLLSLHPALNALAMLVCLPSALQAMIQRKNETNDAKRVWLTKLHLLLNVSAGVLIATAGIAVFIAKRDASHPHLATPHSWSALVTGLFFSLNVFQGIVLTFQDTKTNWQWKDETHVLTGVMIYIGSVTTMLYGLHTSSWGVENFSLERQFQLTALIIAAHMTLLGKMLVPQGRESSKPHVEKTA
;
A
#
# COMPACT_ATOMS: atom_id res chain seq x y z
N MET A 1 2.42 16.35 -15.00
CA MET A 1 1.61 16.97 -13.93
C MET A 1 0.19 16.39 -13.79
N PRO A 2 -0.64 16.23 -14.84
CA PRO A 2 -2.03 15.76 -14.67
C PRO A 2 -2.14 14.33 -14.12
N GLU A 3 -1.23 13.43 -14.52
CA GLU A 3 -1.25 12.03 -14.05
C GLU A 3 -0.98 11.86 -12.55
N VAL A 4 -0.14 12.72 -11.96
CA VAL A 4 0.16 12.70 -10.53
C VAL A 4 -1.04 13.21 -9.75
N MET A 5 -1.67 14.30 -10.20
CA MET A 5 -2.91 14.81 -9.59
C MET A 5 -4.05 13.80 -9.68
N LEU A 6 -4.21 13.14 -10.84
CA LEU A 6 -5.20 12.09 -11.01
C LEU A 6 -4.97 10.92 -10.04
N SER A 7 -3.72 10.47 -9.91
CA SER A 7 -3.37 9.39 -8.97
C SER A 7 -3.67 9.81 -7.52
N ILE A 8 -3.30 11.04 -7.12
CA ILE A 8 -3.59 11.57 -5.80
C ILE A 8 -5.10 11.58 -5.53
N VAL A 9 -5.91 12.11 -6.46
CA VAL A 9 -7.37 12.17 -6.29
C VAL A 9 -7.98 10.76 -6.19
N LEU A 10 -7.55 9.83 -7.04
CA LEU A 10 -8.06 8.46 -7.07
C LEU A 10 -7.84 7.70 -5.74
N PHE A 11 -6.75 8.00 -5.04
CA PHE A 11 -6.43 7.38 -3.75
C PHE A 11 -7.00 8.16 -2.56
N LEU A 12 -6.92 9.49 -2.57
CA LEU A 12 -7.40 10.32 -1.46
C LEU A 12 -8.92 10.38 -1.36
N LEU A 13 -9.65 10.33 -2.46
CA LEU A 13 -11.12 10.39 -2.44
C LEU A 13 -11.74 9.23 -1.65
N PRO A 14 -11.49 7.94 -1.99
CA PRO A 14 -12.03 6.83 -1.20
C PRO A 14 -11.50 6.83 0.24
N CYS A 15 -10.26 7.30 0.46
CA CYS A 15 -9.70 7.43 1.81
C CYS A 15 -10.49 8.44 2.65
N ALA A 16 -10.75 9.62 2.10
CA ALA A 16 -11.53 10.67 2.76
C ALA A 16 -12.94 10.21 3.09
N VAL A 17 -13.62 9.51 2.17
CA VAL A 17 -14.97 8.98 2.41
C VAL A 17 -14.99 7.96 3.56
N ILE A 18 -13.99 7.08 3.64
CA ILE A 18 -13.89 6.12 4.76
C ILE A 18 -13.61 6.85 6.07
N LEU A 19 -12.65 7.79 6.07
CA LEU A 19 -12.29 8.56 7.26
C LEU A 19 -13.46 9.41 7.79
N GLU A 20 -14.20 10.07 6.90
CA GLU A 20 -15.39 10.85 7.25
C GLU A 20 -16.39 9.98 8.03
N ARG A 21 -16.67 8.75 7.55
CA ARG A 21 -17.56 7.82 8.25
C ARG A 21 -16.99 7.35 9.58
N CYS A 22 -15.69 7.09 9.65
CA CYS A 22 -15.04 6.69 10.90
C CYS A 22 -15.12 7.78 11.97
N ILE A 23 -14.98 9.04 11.57
CA ILE A 23 -15.08 10.22 12.45
C ILE A 23 -16.53 10.40 12.92
N ASN A 24 -17.50 10.28 12.01
CA ASN A 24 -18.91 10.45 12.35
C ASN A 24 -19.44 9.35 13.28
N ASN A 25 -18.94 8.11 13.15
CA ASN A 25 -19.31 6.96 13.98
C ASN A 25 -18.24 6.66 15.04
N TRP A 26 -17.69 7.70 15.67
CA TRP A 26 -16.52 7.62 16.55
C TRP A 26 -16.61 6.45 17.54
N SER A 27 -15.76 5.45 17.32
CA SER A 27 -15.66 4.25 18.16
C SER A 27 -14.27 3.63 18.02
N LEU A 28 -13.89 2.81 19.00
CA LEU A 28 -12.64 2.05 18.91
C LEU A 28 -12.64 1.09 17.71
N LEU A 29 -13.81 0.59 17.31
CA LEU A 29 -13.95 -0.23 16.11
C LEU A 29 -13.75 0.59 14.83
N SER A 30 -14.24 1.84 14.78
CA SER A 30 -14.07 2.77 13.64
C SER A 30 -12.61 3.16 13.41
N LEU A 31 -11.74 3.03 14.42
CA LEU A 31 -10.29 3.25 14.24
C LEU A 31 -9.66 2.19 13.32
N HIS A 32 -10.20 0.97 13.28
CA HIS A 32 -9.69 -0.11 12.43
C HIS A 32 -9.78 0.22 10.93
N PRO A 33 -10.95 0.52 10.34
CA PRO A 33 -11.05 0.91 8.94
C PRO A 33 -10.37 2.25 8.64
N ALA A 34 -10.32 3.19 9.59
CA ALA A 34 -9.61 4.47 9.40
C ALA A 34 -8.11 4.27 9.17
N LEU A 35 -7.45 3.53 10.07
CA LEU A 35 -6.01 3.28 9.99
C LEU A 35 -5.67 2.38 8.80
N ASN A 36 -6.51 1.39 8.49
CA ASN A 36 -6.34 0.58 7.28
C ASN A 36 -6.51 1.41 6.00
N ALA A 37 -7.45 2.36 5.94
CA ALA A 37 -7.59 3.25 4.79
C ALA A 37 -6.33 4.10 4.59
N LEU A 38 -5.73 4.64 5.66
CA LEU A 38 -4.47 5.38 5.56
C LEU A 38 -3.30 4.48 5.10
N ALA A 39 -3.22 3.26 5.61
CA ALA A 39 -2.18 2.32 5.20
C ALA A 39 -2.31 1.94 3.72
N MET A 40 -3.51 1.52 3.30
CA MET A 40 -3.76 0.91 1.99
C MET A 40 -3.99 1.93 0.88
N LEU A 41 -4.51 3.12 1.20
CA LEU A 41 -4.81 4.15 0.19
C LEU A 41 -3.77 5.27 0.16
N VAL A 42 -2.93 5.42 1.18
CA VAL A 42 -1.91 6.47 1.21
C VAL A 42 -0.51 5.88 1.27
N CYS A 43 -0.20 5.10 2.31
CA CYS A 43 1.18 4.67 2.56
C CYS A 43 1.69 3.67 1.51
N LEU A 44 1.01 2.53 1.32
CA LEU A 44 1.45 1.50 0.39
C LEU A 44 1.48 1.97 -1.08
N PRO A 45 0.45 2.67 -1.60
CA PRO A 45 0.49 3.20 -2.95
C PRO A 45 1.62 4.22 -3.15
N SER A 46 1.85 5.09 -2.15
CA SER A 46 2.97 6.04 -2.21
C SER A 46 4.33 5.33 -2.19
N ALA A 47 4.46 4.26 -1.40
CA ALA A 47 5.68 3.46 -1.35
C ALA A 47 5.97 2.80 -2.70
N LEU A 48 4.93 2.30 -3.37
CA LEU A 48 5.06 1.73 -4.70
C LEU A 48 5.37 2.79 -5.77
N GLN A 49 4.69 3.93 -5.70
CA GLN A 49 4.93 5.07 -6.58
C GLN A 49 6.38 5.58 -6.48
N ALA A 50 6.97 5.59 -5.28
CA ALA A 50 8.39 5.94 -5.08
C ALA A 50 9.33 4.98 -5.84
N MET A 51 9.01 3.68 -5.85
CA MET A 51 9.81 2.69 -6.59
C MET A 51 9.63 2.76 -8.10
N ILE A 52 8.44 3.11 -8.58
CA ILE A 52 8.19 3.41 -9.99
C ILE A 52 9.02 4.64 -10.43
N GLN A 53 9.01 5.71 -9.62
CA GLN A 53 9.85 6.88 -9.90
C GLN A 53 11.35 6.52 -9.89
N ARG A 54 11.78 5.68 -8.95
CA ARG A 54 13.19 5.23 -8.87
C ARG A 54 13.64 4.49 -10.13
N LYS A 55 12.75 3.75 -10.80
CA LYS A 55 13.06 2.99 -12.02
C LYS A 55 13.59 3.88 -13.15
N ASN A 56 13.12 5.13 -13.22
CA ASN A 56 13.47 6.09 -14.27
C ASN A 56 14.49 7.14 -13.84
N GLU A 57 14.84 7.16 -12.55
CA GLU A 57 15.73 8.15 -12.00
C GLU A 57 17.20 7.75 -12.28
N THR A 58 17.99 8.71 -12.76
CA THR A 58 19.43 8.53 -13.05
C THR A 58 20.31 9.10 -11.94
N ASN A 59 19.80 10.05 -11.14
CA ASN A 59 20.53 10.63 -10.03
C ASN A 59 20.60 9.66 -8.84
N ASP A 60 21.80 9.19 -8.49
CA ASP A 60 22.00 8.20 -7.43
C ASP A 60 21.52 8.67 -6.05
N ALA A 61 21.75 9.93 -5.68
CA ALA A 61 21.29 10.46 -4.40
C ALA A 61 19.76 10.43 -4.30
N LYS A 62 19.06 10.78 -5.38
CA LYS A 62 17.60 10.72 -5.46
C LYS A 62 17.09 9.29 -5.48
N ARG A 63 17.77 8.36 -6.15
CA ARG A 63 17.42 6.92 -6.11
C ARG A 63 17.53 6.37 -4.69
N VAL A 64 18.56 6.76 -3.93
CA VAL A 64 18.71 6.37 -2.52
C VAL A 64 17.62 6.98 -1.65
N TRP A 65 17.30 8.27 -1.86
CA TRP A 65 16.21 8.93 -1.16
C TRP A 65 14.86 8.25 -1.42
N LEU A 66 14.56 7.88 -2.66
CA LEU A 66 13.34 7.15 -3.02
C LEU A 66 13.26 5.77 -2.33
N THR A 67 14.38 5.04 -2.22
CA THR A 67 14.42 3.78 -1.44
C THR A 67 14.15 4.03 0.04
N LYS A 68 14.73 5.09 0.63
CA LYS A 68 14.48 5.47 2.03
C LYS A 68 13.01 5.85 2.27
N LEU A 69 12.42 6.60 1.34
CA LEU A 69 11.00 6.95 1.37
C LEU A 69 10.13 5.69 1.27
N HIS A 70 10.47 4.75 0.39
CA HIS A 70 9.79 3.46 0.29
C HIS A 70 9.81 2.69 1.62
N LEU A 71 10.97 2.60 2.28
CA LEU A 71 11.08 1.97 3.60
C LEU A 71 10.22 2.70 4.65
N LEU A 72 10.34 4.03 4.73
CA LEU A 72 9.57 4.86 5.68
C LEU A 72 8.05 4.64 5.52
N LEU A 73 7.55 4.65 4.29
CA LEU A 73 6.13 4.48 3.99
C LEU A 73 5.64 3.06 4.31
N ASN A 74 6.44 2.03 4.03
CA ASN A 74 6.08 0.66 4.45
C ASN A 74 6.10 0.51 5.97
N VAL A 75 7.10 1.01 6.67
CA VAL A 75 7.13 0.97 8.15
C VAL A 75 5.92 1.72 8.73
N SER A 76 5.59 2.89 8.17
CA SER A 76 4.40 3.65 8.57
C SER A 76 3.11 2.86 8.34
N ALA A 77 2.96 2.21 7.18
CA ALA A 77 1.82 1.32 6.91
C ALA A 77 1.74 0.18 7.93
N GLY A 78 2.88 -0.45 8.26
CA GLY A 78 2.97 -1.51 9.26
C GLY A 78 2.49 -1.06 10.64
N VAL A 79 2.91 0.14 11.08
CA VAL A 79 2.47 0.72 12.36
C VAL A 79 0.97 0.99 12.36
N LEU A 80 0.44 1.56 11.27
CA LEU A 80 -1.00 1.82 11.12
C LEU A 80 -1.81 0.51 11.18
N ILE A 81 -1.40 -0.52 10.43
CA ILE A 81 -2.07 -1.83 10.39
C ILE A 81 -1.99 -2.52 11.75
N ALA A 82 -0.83 -2.51 12.42
CA ALA A 82 -0.69 -3.09 13.75
C ALA A 82 -1.61 -2.41 14.77
N THR A 83 -1.66 -1.07 14.75
CA THR A 83 -2.54 -0.28 15.61
C THR A 83 -4.02 -0.55 15.29
N ALA A 84 -4.38 -0.69 14.01
CA ALA A 84 -5.72 -1.09 13.59
C ALA A 84 -6.09 -2.48 14.12
N GLY A 85 -5.14 -3.42 14.10
CA GLY A 85 -5.28 -4.77 14.65
C GLY A 85 -5.52 -4.77 16.16
N ILE A 86 -4.75 -3.95 16.89
CA ILE A 86 -4.93 -3.76 18.34
C ILE A 86 -6.31 -3.16 18.63
N ALA A 87 -6.74 -2.14 17.87
CA ALA A 87 -8.02 -1.50 18.06
C ALA A 87 -9.19 -2.49 17.90
N VAL A 88 -9.20 -3.28 16.82
CA VAL A 88 -10.25 -4.30 16.62
C VAL A 88 -10.16 -5.44 17.63
N PHE A 89 -8.95 -5.79 18.10
CA PHE A 89 -8.78 -6.77 19.16
C PHE A 89 -9.44 -6.28 20.46
N ILE A 90 -9.11 -5.08 20.93
CA ILE A 90 -9.70 -4.52 22.15
C ILE A 90 -11.21 -4.38 22.00
N ALA A 91 -11.69 -3.81 20.88
CA ALA A 91 -13.12 -3.63 20.64
C ALA A 91 -13.90 -4.96 20.66
N LYS A 92 -13.35 -6.03 20.07
CA LYS A 92 -13.97 -7.35 20.09
C LYS A 92 -13.96 -7.99 21.47
N ARG A 93 -12.84 -7.87 22.20
CA ARG A 93 -12.72 -8.39 23.56
C ARG A 93 -13.77 -7.76 24.47
N ASP A 94 -13.90 -6.44 24.41
CA ASP A 94 -14.84 -5.69 25.25
C ASP A 94 -16.30 -6.01 24.90
N ALA A 95 -16.58 -6.36 23.63
CA ALA A 95 -17.88 -6.84 23.17
C ALA A 95 -18.10 -8.37 23.33
N SER A 96 -17.15 -9.11 23.92
CA SER A 96 -17.18 -10.58 24.02
C SER A 96 -17.36 -11.30 22.67
N HIS A 97 -16.88 -10.69 21.58
CA HIS A 97 -16.93 -11.25 20.24
C HIS A 97 -15.71 -12.13 19.94
N PRO A 98 -15.87 -13.22 19.15
CA PRO A 98 -14.77 -14.09 18.82
C PRO A 98 -13.72 -13.40 17.90
N HIS A 99 -12.45 -13.70 18.18
CA HIS A 99 -11.30 -13.28 17.39
C HIS A 99 -11.01 -14.28 16.27
N LEU A 100 -10.44 -13.80 15.16
CA LEU A 100 -9.98 -14.64 14.05
C LEU A 100 -11.04 -15.64 13.54
N ALA A 101 -12.32 -15.25 13.60
CA ALA A 101 -13.44 -16.13 13.27
C ALA A 101 -13.96 -15.98 11.82
N THR A 102 -13.39 -15.04 11.04
CA THR A 102 -13.87 -14.73 9.69
C THR A 102 -12.77 -14.88 8.64
N PRO A 103 -13.11 -15.20 7.37
CA PRO A 103 -12.14 -15.23 6.28
C PRO A 103 -11.34 -13.93 6.16
N HIS A 104 -12.01 -12.77 6.36
CA HIS A 104 -11.36 -11.46 6.41
C HIS A 104 -10.17 -11.44 7.38
N SER A 105 -10.39 -11.91 8.61
CA SER A 105 -9.37 -11.87 9.66
C SER A 105 -8.20 -12.84 9.41
N TRP A 106 -8.46 -13.99 8.81
CA TRP A 106 -7.41 -14.92 8.39
C TRP A 106 -6.58 -14.37 7.23
N SER A 107 -7.24 -13.83 6.20
CA SER A 107 -6.57 -13.18 5.07
C SER A 107 -5.73 -11.98 5.50
N ALA A 108 -6.25 -11.16 6.42
CA ALA A 108 -5.53 -10.03 7.00
C ALA A 108 -4.28 -10.50 7.77
N LEU A 109 -4.39 -11.55 8.58
CA LEU A 109 -3.28 -12.09 9.36
C LEU A 109 -2.18 -12.64 8.45
N VAL A 110 -2.54 -13.46 7.46
CA VAL A 110 -1.59 -14.02 6.50
C VAL A 110 -0.89 -12.92 5.71
N THR A 111 -1.66 -11.97 5.17
CA THR A 111 -1.10 -10.84 4.42
C THR A 111 -0.20 -9.97 5.31
N GLY A 112 -0.60 -9.69 6.54
CA GLY A 112 0.19 -8.92 7.51
C GLY A 112 1.49 -9.62 7.92
N LEU A 113 1.48 -10.95 8.05
CA LEU A 113 2.68 -11.74 8.31
C LEU A 113 3.67 -11.63 7.13
N PHE A 114 3.20 -11.90 5.91
CA PHE A 114 4.06 -11.78 4.72
C PHE A 114 4.56 -10.34 4.52
N PHE A 115 3.71 -9.35 4.78
CA PHE A 115 4.11 -7.94 4.80
C PHE A 115 5.28 -7.70 5.76
N SER A 116 5.15 -8.14 7.00
CA SER A 116 6.17 -7.97 8.03
C SER A 116 7.48 -8.66 7.65
N LEU A 117 7.40 -9.88 7.13
CA LEU A 117 8.56 -10.63 6.65
C LEU A 117 9.23 -9.95 5.46
N ASN A 118 8.46 -9.40 4.52
CA ASN A 118 9.00 -8.72 3.35
C ASN A 118 9.71 -7.40 3.72
N VAL A 119 9.13 -6.63 4.66
CA VAL A 119 9.79 -5.44 5.21
C VAL A 119 11.07 -5.82 5.95
N PHE A 120 11.03 -6.85 6.79
CA PHE A 120 12.20 -7.34 7.52
C PHE A 120 13.31 -7.81 6.57
N GLN A 121 12.97 -8.59 5.54
CA GLN A 121 13.90 -9.00 4.49
C GLN A 121 14.55 -7.77 3.83
N GLY A 122 13.76 -6.75 3.48
CA GLY A 122 14.29 -5.52 2.89
C GLY A 122 15.26 -4.76 3.80
N ILE A 123 15.01 -4.76 5.11
CA ILE A 123 15.94 -4.20 6.11
C ILE A 123 17.23 -5.02 6.15
N VAL A 124 17.15 -6.35 6.24
CA VAL A 124 18.33 -7.23 6.24
C VAL A 124 19.17 -7.00 4.98
N LEU A 125 18.58 -7.03 3.78
CA LEU A 125 19.30 -6.78 2.53
C LEU A 125 19.96 -5.40 2.48
N THR A 126 19.40 -4.42 3.18
CA THR A 126 19.96 -3.06 3.24
C THR A 126 21.16 -2.94 4.20
N PHE A 127 21.14 -3.69 5.31
CA PHE A 127 22.06 -3.50 6.44
C PHE A 127 22.90 -4.74 6.83
N GLN A 128 22.77 -5.87 6.14
CA GLN A 128 23.47 -7.12 6.49
C GLN A 128 25.00 -7.00 6.40
N ASP A 129 25.49 -6.17 5.48
CA ASP A 129 26.92 -6.00 5.23
C ASP A 129 27.48 -4.79 6.01
N THR A 130 28.80 -4.75 6.16
CA THR A 130 29.51 -3.64 6.82
C THR A 130 29.25 -2.27 6.18
N LYS A 131 28.88 -2.25 4.89
CA LYS A 131 28.45 -1.05 4.17
C LYS A 131 26.98 -1.15 3.83
N THR A 132 26.20 -0.15 4.22
CA THR A 132 24.78 -0.07 3.90
C THR A 132 24.56 -0.01 2.38
N ASN A 133 23.71 -0.88 1.87
CA ASN A 133 23.38 -0.95 0.45
C ASN A 133 21.90 -0.57 0.22
N TRP A 134 21.65 0.65 -0.25
CA TRP A 134 20.28 1.11 -0.55
C TRP A 134 19.80 0.77 -1.96
N GLN A 135 20.60 0.06 -2.76
CA GLN A 135 20.37 -0.11 -4.19
C GLN A 135 20.42 -1.59 -4.63
N TRP A 136 20.26 -2.53 -3.71
CA TRP A 136 20.14 -3.95 -4.02
C TRP A 136 18.93 -4.24 -4.92
N LYS A 137 18.97 -5.41 -5.56
CA LYS A 137 17.92 -5.94 -6.42
C LYS A 137 17.65 -7.37 -5.97
N ASP A 138 16.41 -7.66 -5.64
CA ASP A 138 15.98 -8.99 -5.22
C ASP A 138 14.59 -9.26 -5.83
N GLU A 139 14.50 -10.28 -6.67
CA GLU A 139 13.25 -10.60 -7.38
C GLU A 139 12.19 -11.15 -6.42
N THR A 140 12.62 -11.91 -5.40
CA THR A 140 11.73 -12.45 -4.37
C THR A 140 11.04 -11.32 -3.59
N HIS A 141 11.77 -10.29 -3.16
CA HIS A 141 11.21 -9.14 -2.46
C HIS A 141 10.21 -8.38 -3.32
N VAL A 142 10.50 -8.22 -4.62
CA VAL A 142 9.61 -7.55 -5.56
C VAL A 142 8.32 -8.35 -5.78
N LEU A 143 8.45 -9.65 -6.08
CA LEU A 143 7.30 -10.52 -6.33
C LEU A 143 6.42 -10.65 -5.08
N THR A 144 7.02 -10.95 -3.93
CA THR A 144 6.31 -11.04 -2.65
C THR A 144 5.64 -9.71 -2.32
N GLY A 145 6.32 -8.58 -2.52
CA GLY A 145 5.75 -7.24 -2.34
C GLY A 145 4.51 -6.97 -3.19
N VAL A 146 4.51 -7.38 -4.46
CA VAL A 146 3.33 -7.27 -5.35
C VAL A 146 2.18 -8.15 -4.85
N MET A 147 2.45 -9.39 -4.45
CA MET A 147 1.43 -10.30 -3.93
C MET A 147 0.81 -9.78 -2.63
N ILE A 148 1.63 -9.21 -1.73
CA ILE A 148 1.17 -8.56 -0.50
C ILE A 148 0.31 -7.34 -0.84
N TYR A 149 0.72 -6.52 -1.80
CA TYR A 149 -0.06 -5.36 -2.22
C TYR A 149 -1.45 -5.77 -2.71
N ILE A 150 -1.54 -6.77 -3.60
CA ILE A 150 -2.82 -7.31 -4.10
C ILE A 150 -3.64 -7.91 -2.95
N GLY A 151 -3.03 -8.76 -2.11
CA GLY A 151 -3.70 -9.38 -0.96
C GLY A 151 -4.25 -8.37 0.04
N SER A 152 -3.54 -7.27 0.25
CA SER A 152 -3.94 -6.19 1.16
C SER A 152 -5.17 -5.46 0.64
N VAL A 153 -5.20 -5.14 -0.65
CA VAL A 153 -6.36 -4.50 -1.30
C VAL A 153 -7.58 -5.41 -1.29
N THR A 154 -7.39 -6.68 -1.65
CA THR A 154 -8.46 -7.69 -1.61
C THR A 154 -9.03 -7.82 -0.21
N THR A 155 -8.18 -7.85 0.82
CA THR A 155 -8.62 -7.95 2.22
C THR A 155 -9.38 -6.70 2.67
N MET A 156 -8.93 -5.50 2.30
CA MET A 156 -9.62 -4.24 2.57
C MET A 156 -11.01 -4.20 1.93
N LEU A 157 -11.10 -4.56 0.64
CA LEU A 157 -12.39 -4.62 -0.07
C LEU A 157 -13.31 -5.68 0.54
N TYR A 158 -12.78 -6.86 0.85
CA TYR A 158 -13.58 -7.89 1.52
C TYR A 158 -14.11 -7.41 2.88
N GLY A 159 -13.30 -6.68 3.65
CA GLY A 159 -13.73 -6.05 4.91
C GLY A 159 -14.82 -4.99 4.71
N LEU A 160 -14.76 -4.19 3.66
CA LEU A 160 -15.78 -3.20 3.32
C LEU A 160 -17.17 -3.84 3.13
N HIS A 161 -17.23 -5.03 2.52
CA HIS A 161 -18.48 -5.73 2.21
C HIS A 161 -18.96 -6.68 3.31
N THR A 162 -18.07 -7.19 4.17
CA THR A 162 -18.40 -8.29 5.09
C THR A 162 -18.28 -7.94 6.57
N SER A 163 -17.57 -6.87 6.92
CA SER A 163 -17.49 -6.44 8.32
C SER A 163 -18.79 -5.77 8.75
N SER A 164 -19.16 -5.92 10.02
CA SER A 164 -20.32 -5.22 10.61
C SER A 164 -20.23 -3.72 10.38
N TRP A 165 -19.04 -3.15 10.58
CA TRP A 165 -18.80 -1.72 10.36
C TRP A 165 -19.06 -1.30 8.91
N GLY A 166 -18.54 -2.02 7.91
CA GLY A 166 -18.69 -1.66 6.50
C GLY A 166 -20.16 -1.72 6.05
N VAL A 167 -20.88 -2.77 6.46
CA VAL A 167 -22.30 -2.97 6.15
C VAL A 167 -23.19 -1.92 6.83
N GLU A 168 -22.89 -1.54 8.06
CA GLU A 168 -23.67 -0.55 8.81
C GLU A 168 -23.44 0.89 8.31
N ASN A 169 -22.24 1.22 7.85
CA ASN A 169 -21.87 2.61 7.54
C ASN A 169 -22.03 2.99 6.06
N PHE A 170 -22.19 2.01 5.17
CA PHE A 170 -22.34 2.25 3.73
C PHE A 170 -23.49 1.44 3.13
N SER A 171 -24.35 2.10 2.35
CA SER A 171 -25.31 1.40 1.48
C SER A 171 -24.58 0.53 0.45
N LEU A 172 -25.26 -0.49 -0.08
CA LEU A 172 -24.71 -1.37 -1.12
C LEU A 172 -24.18 -0.57 -2.33
N GLU A 173 -24.92 0.47 -2.75
CA GLU A 173 -24.50 1.36 -3.82
C GLU A 173 -23.18 2.09 -3.49
N ARG A 174 -23.05 2.61 -2.27
CA ARG A 174 -21.81 3.28 -1.83
C ARG A 174 -20.65 2.31 -1.70
N GLN A 175 -20.87 1.10 -1.21
CA GLN A 175 -19.84 0.05 -1.16
C GLN A 175 -19.34 -0.30 -2.57
N PHE A 176 -20.26 -0.41 -3.54
CA PHE A 176 -19.91 -0.64 -4.95
C PHE A 176 -19.08 0.52 -5.53
N GLN A 177 -19.54 1.76 -5.35
CA GLN A 177 -18.81 2.96 -5.83
C GLN A 177 -17.39 3.04 -5.25
N LEU A 178 -17.24 2.82 -3.94
CA LEU A 178 -15.93 2.79 -3.28
C LEU A 178 -15.06 1.66 -3.82
N THR A 179 -15.63 0.47 -4.01
CA THR A 179 -14.91 -0.68 -4.57
C THR A 179 -14.39 -0.38 -5.97
N ALA A 180 -15.23 0.18 -6.84
CA ALA A 180 -14.83 0.55 -8.19
C ALA A 180 -13.72 1.60 -8.20
N LEU A 181 -13.81 2.64 -7.37
CA LEU A 181 -12.77 3.68 -7.25
C LEU A 181 -11.45 3.11 -6.74
N ILE A 182 -11.51 2.30 -5.69
CA ILE A 182 -10.32 1.65 -5.11
C ILE A 182 -9.67 0.74 -6.16
N ILE A 183 -10.43 -0.12 -6.84
CA ILE A 183 -9.90 -0.98 -7.89
C ILE A 183 -9.26 -0.15 -9.00
N ALA A 184 -9.95 0.88 -9.50
CA ALA A 184 -9.41 1.75 -10.56
C ALA A 184 -8.08 2.41 -10.15
N ALA A 185 -7.98 2.90 -8.90
CA ALA A 185 -6.76 3.51 -8.37
C ALA A 185 -5.59 2.52 -8.34
N HIS A 186 -5.81 1.31 -7.80
CA HIS A 186 -4.76 0.30 -7.65
C HIS A 186 -4.36 -0.32 -8.99
N MET A 187 -5.32 -0.56 -9.89
CA MET A 187 -5.05 -1.06 -11.24
C MET A 187 -4.25 -0.05 -12.06
N THR A 188 -4.54 1.24 -11.92
CA THR A 188 -3.73 2.29 -12.56
C THR A 188 -2.28 2.24 -12.08
N LEU A 189 -2.05 2.06 -10.78
CA LEU A 189 -0.69 2.00 -10.23
C LEU A 189 0.05 0.70 -10.61
N LEU A 190 -0.62 -0.45 -10.54
CA LEU A 190 -0.06 -1.74 -10.96
C LEU A 190 0.24 -1.75 -12.47
N GLY A 191 -0.65 -1.18 -13.28
CA GLY A 191 -0.43 -1.03 -14.72
C GLY A 191 0.87 -0.27 -15.02
N LYS A 192 1.16 0.80 -14.29
CA LYS A 192 2.42 1.56 -14.43
C LYS A 192 3.67 0.73 -14.12
N MET A 193 3.58 -0.31 -13.28
CA MET A 193 4.71 -1.21 -13.02
C MET A 193 5.02 -2.09 -14.24
N LEU A 194 3.98 -2.54 -14.95
CA LEU A 194 4.06 -3.50 -16.05
C LEU A 194 4.51 -2.87 -17.36
N VAL A 195 4.32 -1.56 -17.56
CA VAL A 195 4.76 -0.87 -18.77
C VAL A 195 6.30 -0.90 -18.85
N PRO A 196 6.89 -1.50 -19.91
CA PRO A 196 8.31 -1.36 -20.20
C PRO A 196 8.58 0.11 -20.50
N GLN A 197 9.35 0.76 -19.63
CA GLN A 197 9.72 2.15 -19.85
C GLN A 197 10.95 2.15 -20.77
N GLY A 198 10.71 2.42 -22.05
CA GLY A 198 11.76 2.51 -23.06
C GLY A 198 12.79 3.57 -22.67
N ARG A 199 14.07 3.20 -22.72
CA ARG A 199 15.16 4.17 -22.69
C ARG A 199 15.10 4.95 -24.01
N GLU A 200 14.60 6.18 -23.99
CA GLU A 200 14.97 7.13 -25.03
C GLU A 200 16.47 7.45 -24.86
N SER A 201 17.31 6.58 -25.40
CA SER A 201 18.73 6.81 -25.59
C SER A 201 18.92 7.50 -26.94
N SER A 202 18.50 8.75 -27.05
CA SER A 202 18.93 9.63 -28.13
C SER A 202 20.31 10.19 -27.78
N LYS A 203 21.37 9.47 -28.16
CA LYS A 203 22.67 10.09 -28.44
C LYS A 203 22.88 10.08 -29.95
N PRO A 204 23.02 11.24 -30.61
CA PRO A 204 23.41 11.27 -32.01
C PRO A 204 24.82 10.68 -32.14
N HIS A 205 24.94 9.75 -33.08
CA HIS A 205 26.21 9.21 -33.52
C HIS A 205 26.97 10.37 -34.19
N VAL A 206 27.97 10.93 -33.49
CA VAL A 206 28.92 11.86 -34.12
C VAL A 206 29.82 11.01 -34.99
N GLU A 207 29.47 10.95 -36.26
CA GLU A 207 30.32 10.44 -37.33
C GLU A 207 31.55 11.35 -37.41
N LYS A 208 32.70 10.84 -36.97
CA LYS A 208 34.00 11.47 -37.25
C LYS A 208 34.36 11.06 -38.67
N THR A 209 34.10 11.94 -39.63
CA THR A 209 34.73 11.88 -40.94
C THR A 209 36.20 12.29 -40.80
N ALA A 210 37.06 11.46 -41.39
CA ALA A 210 38.50 11.64 -41.54
C ALA A 210 38.82 12.62 -42.66
#